data_AF-A0A066X587-F1
#
_entry.id   AF-A0A066X587-F1
#
_cell.length_a   1.000
_cell.length_b   1.000
_cell.length_c   1.000
_cell.angle_alpha   90.00
_cell.angle_beta   90.00
_cell.angle_gamma   90.00
#
_symmetry.space_group_name_H-M   'P 1'
#
loop_
_entity.id
_entity.type
_entity.pdbx_description
1 polymer ?
#
loop_
_entity_poly.entity_id
_entity_poly.type
_entity_poly.pdbx_seq_one_letter_code
_entity_poly.pdbx_strand_id
1 'polypeptide(L)'
;MQPNNAYNPPRPPEVFTLPDAVNDQIPEAVRSRYNTDESGRIIFFTTPPVARPQHGLAPENAHSGHSLVYLAKSNPAWLSDRTARAKSFSVAKQKELKTKMAIDDMTKGKTQEELREWASDSWALYWKSHAQETSSMCNEGDVDEYERLMAEQRRTRVKSRRARAEEAERAEEARKTNYLDDIYHARSSLRSSKPRVA
;
A
#
# COMPACT_ATOMS: atom_id res chain seq x y z
N MET A 1 51.25 -5.12 16.20
CA MET A 1 50.32 -5.75 15.23
C MET A 1 49.99 -4.70 14.18
N GLN A 2 50.64 -4.74 13.01
CA GLN A 2 50.36 -3.81 11.92
C GLN A 2 49.11 -4.29 11.17
N PRO A 3 48.16 -3.41 10.80
CA PRO A 3 47.02 -3.81 9.99
C PRO A 3 47.49 -4.12 8.57
N ASN A 4 47.27 -5.35 8.12
CA ASN A 4 47.40 -5.74 6.72
C ASN A 4 46.40 -4.92 5.89
N ASN A 5 46.89 -3.88 5.22
CA ASN A 5 46.12 -3.15 4.22
C ASN A 5 46.06 -4.01 2.94
N ALA A 6 45.23 -5.05 2.98
CA ALA A 6 44.97 -5.90 1.83
C ALA A 6 44.26 -5.04 0.77
N TYR A 7 44.92 -4.85 -0.37
CA TYR A 7 44.35 -4.14 -1.50
C TYR A 7 43.04 -4.80 -1.92
N ASN A 8 41.93 -4.07 -1.78
CA ASN A 8 40.64 -4.48 -2.31
C ASN A 8 40.55 -3.95 -3.76
N PRO A 9 40.74 -4.80 -4.78
CA PRO A 9 40.67 -4.33 -6.16
C PRO A 9 39.31 -3.67 -6.44
N PRO A 10 39.27 -2.63 -7.30
CA PRO A 10 38.03 -1.99 -7.67
C PRO A 10 37.09 -3.04 -8.25
N ARG A 11 35.83 -3.03 -7.78
CA ARG A 11 34.82 -3.98 -8.27
C ARG A 11 34.70 -3.81 -9.79
N PRO A 12 34.60 -4.91 -10.56
CA PRO A 12 34.40 -4.82 -11.99
C PRO A 12 33.12 -4.01 -12.29
N PRO A 13 33.10 -3.24 -13.39
CA PRO A 13 31.97 -2.39 -13.72
C PRO A 13 30.70 -3.23 -13.92
N GLU A 14 29.67 -2.92 -13.14
CA GLU A 14 28.36 -3.60 -13.12
C GLU A 14 27.44 -3.16 -14.28
N VAL A 15 28.04 -3.00 -15.46
CA VAL A 15 27.39 -2.43 -16.63
C VAL A 15 27.35 -3.49 -17.73
N PHE A 16 26.14 -3.84 -18.17
CA PHE A 16 25.91 -4.84 -19.21
C PHE A 16 25.30 -4.17 -20.43
N THR A 17 25.79 -4.55 -21.61
CA THR A 17 25.21 -4.17 -22.90
C THR A 17 24.58 -5.39 -23.54
N LEU A 18 23.52 -5.17 -24.33
CA LEU A 18 22.94 -6.23 -25.14
C LEU A 18 23.86 -6.58 -26.32
N PRO A 19 23.86 -7.84 -26.78
CA PRO A 19 24.50 -8.21 -28.04
C PRO A 19 23.94 -7.40 -29.21
N ASP A 20 24.79 -7.03 -30.15
CA ASP A 20 24.46 -6.10 -31.25
C ASP A 20 23.24 -6.58 -32.06
N ALA A 21 23.14 -7.89 -32.32
CA ALA A 21 22.01 -8.50 -33.03
C ALA A 21 20.64 -8.26 -32.34
N VAL A 22 20.62 -8.13 -31.02
CA VAL A 22 19.42 -7.85 -30.24
C VAL A 22 19.20 -6.33 -30.10
N ASN A 23 20.28 -5.57 -29.95
CA ASN A 23 20.20 -4.10 -29.86
C ASN A 23 19.64 -3.47 -31.14
N ASP A 24 19.97 -4.02 -32.32
CA ASP A 24 19.49 -3.51 -33.61
C ASP A 24 18.03 -3.85 -33.91
N GLN A 25 17.46 -4.85 -33.23
CA GLN A 25 16.02 -5.10 -33.28
C GLN A 25 15.20 -4.03 -32.54
N ILE A 26 15.83 -3.25 -31.65
CA ILE A 26 15.16 -2.20 -30.89
C ILE A 26 15.07 -0.93 -31.77
N PRO A 27 13.86 -0.41 -32.02
CA PRO A 27 13.69 0.81 -32.81
C PRO A 27 14.51 1.98 -32.25
N GLU A 28 15.09 2.79 -33.13
CA GLU A 28 15.95 3.92 -32.75
C GLU A 28 15.24 4.93 -31.84
N ALA A 29 13.94 5.17 -32.07
CA ALA A 29 13.11 6.03 -31.24
C ALA A 29 12.95 5.54 -29.78
N VAL A 30 13.17 4.25 -29.54
CA VAL A 30 13.19 3.65 -28.20
C VAL A 30 14.62 3.71 -27.66
N ARG A 31 15.64 3.38 -28.47
CA ARG A 31 17.06 3.45 -28.08
C ARG A 31 17.47 4.84 -27.56
N SER A 32 16.99 5.90 -28.21
CA SER A 32 17.30 7.30 -27.84
C SER A 32 16.73 7.75 -26.49
N ARG A 33 15.80 6.98 -25.89
CA ARG A 33 15.24 7.27 -24.56
C ARG A 33 16.07 6.72 -23.42
N TYR A 34 17.03 5.85 -23.71
CA TYR A 34 17.89 5.21 -22.72
C TYR A 34 19.33 5.71 -22.84
N ASN A 35 20.11 5.49 -21.78
CA ASN A 35 21.55 5.77 -21.82
C ASN A 35 22.23 4.79 -22.80
N THR A 36 23.01 5.34 -23.72
CA THR A 36 23.72 4.57 -24.75
C THR A 36 25.23 4.76 -24.65
N ASP A 37 25.97 3.74 -25.07
CA ASP A 37 27.44 3.75 -25.21
C ASP A 37 27.87 4.50 -26.48
N GLU A 38 29.17 4.71 -26.69
CA GLU A 38 29.77 5.35 -27.89
C GLU A 38 29.35 4.63 -29.20
N SER A 39 29.05 3.34 -29.11
CA SER A 39 28.56 2.51 -30.21
C SER A 39 27.02 2.44 -30.34
N GLY A 40 26.26 3.26 -29.59
CA GLY A 40 24.79 3.31 -29.68
C GLY A 40 24.05 2.12 -29.04
N ARG A 41 24.71 1.37 -28.15
CA ARG A 41 24.13 0.22 -27.44
C ARG A 41 23.50 0.65 -26.13
N ILE A 42 22.33 0.13 -25.81
CA ILE A 42 21.65 0.43 -24.53
C ILE A 42 22.45 -0.14 -23.36
N ILE A 43 22.64 0.71 -22.35
CA ILE A 43 23.37 0.39 -21.12
C ILE A 43 22.38 -0.06 -20.02
N PHE A 44 22.59 -1.27 -19.49
CA PHE A 44 21.84 -1.82 -18.36
C PHE A 44 22.70 -1.85 -17.10
N PHE A 45 22.10 -1.44 -15.98
CA PHE A 45 22.73 -1.44 -14.67
C PHE A 45 22.11 -2.55 -13.81
N THR A 46 22.94 -3.42 -13.22
CA THR A 46 22.45 -4.48 -12.31
C THR A 46 22.13 -3.97 -10.92
N THR A 47 22.75 -2.88 -10.51
CA THR A 47 22.41 -2.13 -9.30
C THR A 47 21.73 -0.82 -9.68
N PRO A 48 20.70 -0.39 -8.92
CA PRO A 48 20.09 0.92 -9.15
C PRO A 48 21.18 1.98 -9.06
N PRO A 49 21.28 2.90 -10.04
CA PRO A 49 22.33 3.91 -10.06
C PRO A 49 22.28 4.67 -8.74
N VAL A 50 23.46 4.78 -8.10
CA VAL A 50 23.69 5.40 -6.78
C VAL A 50 22.72 6.56 -6.58
N ALA A 51 21.97 6.51 -5.47
CA ALA A 51 20.90 7.43 -5.13
C ALA A 51 21.29 8.87 -5.48
N ARG A 52 20.82 9.35 -6.63
CA ARG A 52 21.01 10.75 -7.01
C ARG A 52 20.27 11.58 -5.98
N PRO A 53 20.80 12.76 -5.57
CA PRO A 53 20.14 13.64 -4.61
C PRO A 53 18.68 13.96 -4.99
N GLN A 54 18.33 13.82 -6.27
CA GLN A 54 17.04 14.18 -6.87
C GLN A 54 16.16 12.97 -7.22
N HIS A 55 16.44 11.77 -6.66
CA HIS A 55 15.61 10.55 -6.73
C HIS A 55 15.06 10.19 -8.14
N GLY A 56 15.81 10.46 -9.20
CA GLY A 56 15.43 10.09 -10.57
C GLY A 56 14.52 11.09 -11.29
N LEU A 57 14.28 12.28 -10.74
CA LEU A 57 13.62 13.39 -11.44
C LEU A 57 14.62 14.19 -12.28
N ALA A 58 14.16 14.74 -13.41
CA ALA A 58 14.93 15.68 -14.21
C ALA A 58 15.25 16.94 -13.38
N PRO A 59 16.41 17.61 -13.57
CA PRO A 59 16.83 18.76 -12.76
C PRO A 59 15.80 19.90 -12.72
N GLU A 60 15.11 20.12 -13.85
CA GLU A 60 14.00 21.08 -14.00
C GLU A 60 12.78 20.75 -13.11
N ASN A 61 12.55 19.46 -12.83
CA ASN A 61 11.41 18.97 -12.07
C ASN A 61 11.76 18.62 -10.62
N ALA A 62 13.05 18.63 -10.25
CA ALA A 62 13.54 18.26 -8.93
C ALA A 62 13.00 19.16 -7.79
N HIS A 63 12.63 20.40 -8.09
CA HIS A 63 12.11 21.38 -7.12
C HIS A 63 10.58 21.36 -7.00
N SER A 64 9.88 20.58 -7.84
CA SER A 64 8.41 20.52 -7.86
C SER A 64 7.82 19.63 -6.74
N GLY A 65 8.65 18.91 -5.98
CA GLY A 65 8.23 18.08 -4.85
C GLY A 65 7.54 18.82 -3.70
N HIS A 66 7.52 20.16 -3.72
CA HIS A 66 6.86 20.99 -2.72
C HIS A 66 5.44 21.43 -3.08
N SER A 67 4.99 21.37 -4.33
CA SER A 67 3.67 21.93 -4.67
C SER A 67 2.50 21.02 -4.25
N LEU A 68 2.61 19.70 -4.38
CA LEU A 68 1.52 18.76 -4.04
C LEU A 68 1.37 18.54 -2.53
N VAL A 69 2.50 18.41 -1.81
CA VAL A 69 2.48 18.27 -0.34
C VAL A 69 2.04 19.56 0.33
N TYR A 70 2.41 20.73 -0.22
CA TYR A 70 1.96 22.02 0.29
C TYR A 70 0.46 22.22 0.07
N LEU A 71 -0.06 21.91 -1.12
CA LEU A 71 -1.51 21.95 -1.41
C LEU A 71 -2.30 20.96 -0.53
N ALA A 72 -1.74 19.78 -0.25
CA ALA A 72 -2.36 18.84 0.68
C ALA A 72 -2.33 19.34 2.14
N LYS A 73 -1.21 19.96 2.57
CA LYS A 73 -1.06 20.54 3.91
C LYS A 73 -1.88 21.82 4.11
N SER A 74 -2.14 22.60 3.05
CA SER A 74 -2.97 23.81 3.14
C SER A 74 -4.47 23.50 3.15
N ASN A 75 -4.87 22.24 2.90
CA ASN A 75 -6.27 21.84 2.95
C ASN A 75 -6.68 21.42 4.37
N PRO A 76 -7.52 22.21 5.07
CA PRO A 76 -7.91 21.93 6.45
C PRO A 76 -8.74 20.64 6.59
N ALA A 77 -9.50 20.26 5.57
CA ALA A 77 -10.29 19.02 5.57
C ALA A 77 -9.40 17.77 5.46
N TRP A 78 -8.31 17.85 4.71
CA TRP A 78 -7.34 16.76 4.60
C TRP A 78 -6.55 16.55 5.89
N LEU A 79 -6.16 17.64 6.57
CA LEU A 79 -5.49 17.58 7.87
C LEU A 79 -6.40 17.01 8.96
N SER A 80 -7.68 17.40 8.99
CA SER A 80 -8.64 16.89 9.98
C SER A 80 -8.93 15.40 9.78
N ASP A 81 -9.14 14.94 8.54
CA ASP A 81 -9.32 13.51 8.24
C ASP A 81 -8.07 12.69 8.61
N ARG A 82 -6.87 13.18 8.27
CA ARG A 82 -5.62 12.49 8.61
C ARG A 82 -5.38 12.40 10.11
N THR A 83 -5.66 13.47 10.86
CA THR A 83 -5.54 13.45 12.32
C THR A 83 -6.60 12.57 12.98
N ALA A 84 -7.83 12.54 12.46
CA ALA A 84 -8.88 11.64 12.93
C ALA A 84 -8.50 10.16 12.71
N ARG A 85 -7.99 9.81 11.52
CA ARG A 85 -7.49 8.46 11.20
C ARG A 85 -6.28 8.07 12.04
N ALA A 86 -5.36 9.01 12.29
CA ALA A 86 -4.21 8.76 13.17
C ALA A 86 -4.65 8.47 14.61
N LYS A 87 -5.65 9.22 15.14
CA LYS A 87 -6.20 9.03 16.48
C LYS A 87 -6.97 7.71 16.62
N SER A 88 -7.80 7.34 15.64
CA SER A 88 -8.54 6.07 15.69
C SER A 88 -7.59 4.87 15.64
N PHE A 89 -6.55 4.95 14.80
CA PHE A 89 -5.51 3.92 14.74
C PHE A 89 -4.70 3.85 16.03
N SER A 90 -4.32 4.98 16.63
CA SER A 90 -3.57 4.99 17.89
C SER A 90 -4.40 4.43 19.05
N VAL A 91 -5.68 4.80 19.15
CA VAL A 91 -6.58 4.30 20.20
C VAL A 91 -6.84 2.80 20.04
N ALA A 92 -7.08 2.32 18.82
CA ALA A 92 -7.24 0.89 18.54
C ALA A 92 -5.98 0.10 18.90
N LYS A 93 -4.80 0.60 18.48
CA LYS A 93 -3.51 -0.02 18.79
C LYS A 93 -3.20 -0.03 20.29
N GLN A 94 -3.58 1.02 21.03
CA GLN A 94 -3.45 1.06 22.48
C GLN A 94 -4.37 0.06 23.18
N LYS A 95 -5.62 -0.11 22.72
CA LYS A 95 -6.53 -1.13 23.26
C LYS A 95 -5.99 -2.53 23.01
N GLU A 96 -5.55 -2.82 21.80
CA GLU A 96 -4.97 -4.12 21.44
C GLU A 96 -3.70 -4.40 22.25
N LEU A 97 -2.82 -3.41 22.41
CA LEU A 97 -1.62 -3.55 23.23
C LEU A 97 -1.95 -3.84 24.69
N LYS A 98 -2.95 -3.14 25.27
CA LYS A 98 -3.40 -3.39 26.65
C LYS A 98 -3.97 -4.80 26.80
N THR A 99 -4.77 -5.27 25.85
CA THR A 99 -5.29 -6.65 25.86
C THR A 99 -4.17 -7.66 25.75
N LYS A 100 -3.19 -7.44 24.87
CA LYS A 100 -2.02 -8.31 24.73
C LYS A 100 -1.17 -8.32 25.99
N MET A 101 -0.93 -7.17 26.62
CA MET A 101 -0.19 -7.08 27.88
C MET A 101 -0.93 -7.80 29.02
N ALA A 102 -2.25 -7.66 29.11
CA ALA A 102 -3.04 -8.39 30.12
C ALA A 102 -2.97 -9.91 29.91
N ILE A 103 -3.02 -10.38 28.66
CA ILE A 103 -2.87 -11.81 28.34
C ILE A 103 -1.43 -12.27 28.64
N ASP A 104 -0.43 -11.48 28.25
CA ASP A 104 0.98 -11.78 28.49
C ASP A 104 1.28 -11.85 30.00
N ASP A 105 0.78 -10.91 30.80
CA ASP A 105 0.92 -10.92 32.26
C ASP A 105 0.20 -12.11 32.91
N MET A 106 -0.95 -12.54 32.36
CA MET A 106 -1.65 -13.75 32.83
C MET A 106 -1.01 -15.06 32.38
N THR A 107 -0.12 -15.04 31.38
CA THR A 107 0.52 -16.24 30.80
C THR A 107 2.01 -16.35 31.15
N LYS A 108 2.63 -15.26 31.60
CA LYS A 108 4.00 -15.25 32.14
C LYS A 108 4.14 -16.22 33.30
N GLY A 109 5.09 -17.14 33.18
CA GLY A 109 5.45 -18.10 34.23
C GLY A 109 4.58 -19.35 34.28
N LYS A 110 3.55 -19.48 33.44
CA LYS A 110 2.75 -20.70 33.34
C LYS A 110 3.41 -21.73 32.44
N THR A 111 3.40 -22.98 32.86
CA THR A 111 3.77 -24.13 32.03
C THR A 111 2.74 -24.36 30.92
N GLN A 112 3.10 -25.14 29.89
CA GLN A 112 2.21 -25.40 28.77
C GLN A 112 0.91 -26.11 29.21
N GLU A 113 0.98 -26.94 30.25
CA GLU A 113 -0.18 -27.69 30.78
C GLU A 113 -1.16 -26.75 31.50
N GLU A 114 -0.66 -25.85 32.36
CA GLU A 114 -1.48 -24.83 33.03
C GLU A 114 -2.13 -23.85 32.04
N LEU A 115 -1.46 -23.56 30.93
CA LEU A 115 -2.04 -22.75 29.84
C LEU A 115 -3.19 -23.48 29.14
N ARG A 116 -3.09 -24.81 28.94
CA ARG A 116 -4.14 -25.63 28.33
C ARG A 116 -5.35 -25.76 29.24
N GLU A 117 -5.14 -25.98 30.53
CA GLU A 117 -6.21 -26.02 31.52
C GLU A 117 -6.92 -24.67 31.62
N TRP A 118 -6.16 -23.57 31.73
CA TRP A 118 -6.74 -22.22 31.76
C TRP A 118 -7.53 -21.88 30.49
N ALA A 119 -7.02 -22.28 29.31
CA ALA A 119 -7.74 -22.10 28.05
C ALA A 119 -9.04 -22.91 28.04
N SER A 120 -8.99 -24.16 28.50
CA SER A 120 -10.16 -25.05 28.57
C SER A 120 -11.23 -24.51 29.53
N ASP A 121 -10.82 -24.02 30.70
CA ASP A 121 -11.72 -23.42 31.70
C ASP A 121 -12.34 -22.12 31.22
N SER A 122 -11.52 -21.23 30.65
CA SER A 122 -12.01 -19.96 30.07
C SER A 122 -13.02 -20.23 28.95
N TRP A 123 -12.78 -21.26 28.16
CA TRP A 123 -13.65 -21.66 27.07
C TRP A 123 -14.94 -22.33 27.56
N ALA A 124 -14.87 -23.14 28.62
CA ALA A 124 -16.03 -23.71 29.28
C ALA A 124 -16.92 -22.64 29.93
N LEU A 125 -16.32 -21.62 30.56
CA LEU A 125 -17.04 -20.48 31.11
C LEU A 125 -17.73 -19.66 30.01
N TYR A 126 -17.01 -19.41 28.91
CA TYR A 126 -17.58 -18.74 27.74
C TYR A 126 -18.80 -19.49 27.19
N TRP A 127 -18.70 -20.80 26.99
CA TRP A 127 -19.83 -21.60 26.52
C TRP A 127 -20.99 -21.64 27.50
N LYS A 128 -20.74 -21.72 28.81
CA LYS A 128 -21.80 -21.65 29.82
C LYS A 128 -22.52 -20.30 29.78
N SER A 129 -21.77 -19.19 29.73
CA SER A 129 -22.34 -17.85 29.60
C SER A 129 -23.14 -17.70 28.32
N HIS A 130 -22.62 -18.19 27.20
CA HIS A 130 -23.28 -18.09 25.90
C HIS A 130 -24.53 -18.98 25.82
N ALA A 131 -24.49 -20.18 26.40
CA ALA A 131 -25.64 -21.07 26.52
C ALA A 131 -26.73 -20.44 27.42
N GLN A 132 -26.33 -19.79 28.51
CA GLN A 132 -27.25 -19.07 29.39
C GLN A 132 -27.86 -17.85 28.71
N GLU A 133 -27.06 -17.05 28.00
CA GLU A 133 -27.54 -15.88 27.25
C GLU A 133 -28.49 -16.31 26.14
N THR A 134 -28.14 -17.33 25.34
CA THR A 134 -29.06 -17.87 24.33
C THR A 134 -30.33 -18.46 24.94
N SER A 135 -30.24 -19.09 26.11
CA SER A 135 -31.43 -19.62 26.82
C SER A 135 -32.30 -18.50 27.37
N SER A 136 -31.71 -17.44 27.94
CA SER A 136 -32.45 -16.23 28.37
C SER A 136 -33.07 -15.53 27.17
N MET A 137 -32.38 -15.41 26.03
CA MET A 137 -32.95 -14.88 24.79
C MET A 137 -34.10 -15.75 24.25
N CYS A 138 -34.04 -17.08 24.37
CA CYS A 138 -35.14 -17.95 23.96
C CYS A 138 -36.33 -17.93 24.93
N ASN A 139 -36.09 -17.68 26.23
CA ASN A 139 -37.13 -17.70 27.26
C ASN A 139 -37.78 -16.32 27.48
N GLU A 140 -37.03 -15.23 27.30
CA GLU A 140 -37.48 -13.85 27.51
C GLU A 140 -37.67 -13.08 26.20
N GLY A 141 -36.99 -13.48 25.13
CA GLY A 141 -37.01 -12.81 23.83
C GLY A 141 -37.93 -13.48 22.83
N ASP A 142 -38.76 -12.66 22.17
CA ASP A 142 -39.43 -13.00 20.93
C ASP A 142 -38.35 -13.41 19.91
N VAL A 143 -38.24 -14.71 19.62
CA VAL A 143 -37.24 -15.28 18.70
C VAL A 143 -37.27 -14.55 17.35
N ASP A 144 -38.43 -14.01 16.98
CA ASP A 144 -38.65 -13.19 15.80
C ASP A 144 -37.88 -11.86 15.83
N GLU A 145 -37.71 -11.22 16.99
CA GLU A 145 -36.94 -9.99 17.14
C GLU A 145 -35.44 -10.24 16.97
N TYR A 146 -34.93 -11.34 17.52
CA TYR A 146 -33.55 -11.75 17.31
C TYR A 146 -33.28 -12.10 15.85
N GLU A 147 -34.18 -12.85 15.19
CA GLU A 147 -34.07 -13.14 13.76
C GLU A 147 -34.12 -11.87 12.90
N ARG A 148 -34.97 -10.91 13.26
CA ARG A 148 -35.02 -9.59 12.60
C ARG A 148 -33.71 -8.82 12.77
N LEU A 149 -33.15 -8.77 13.99
CA LEU A 149 -31.87 -8.12 14.26
C LEU A 149 -30.73 -8.76 13.46
N MET A 150 -30.68 -10.09 13.42
CA MET A 150 -29.66 -10.83 12.68
C MET A 150 -29.84 -10.67 11.16
N ALA A 151 -31.08 -10.61 10.66
CA ALA A 151 -31.37 -10.29 9.27
C ALA A 151 -30.96 -8.84 8.92
N GLU A 152 -31.17 -7.90 9.84
CA GLU A 152 -30.75 -6.51 9.68
C GLU A 152 -29.22 -6.39 9.64
N GLN A 153 -28.49 -7.05 10.54
CA GLN A 153 -27.03 -7.11 10.48
C GLN A 153 -26.51 -7.74 9.18
N ARG A 154 -27.15 -8.80 8.68
CA ARG A 154 -26.80 -9.38 7.38
C ARG A 154 -27.05 -8.39 6.25
N ARG A 155 -28.19 -7.69 6.27
CA ARG A 155 -28.54 -6.64 5.29
C ARG A 155 -27.56 -5.48 5.33
N THR A 156 -27.14 -5.00 6.51
CA THR A 156 -26.17 -3.92 6.63
C THR A 156 -24.80 -4.32 6.11
N ARG A 157 -24.33 -5.55 6.40
CA ARG A 157 -23.07 -6.07 5.83
C ARG A 157 -23.13 -6.21 4.31
N VAL A 158 -24.25 -6.70 3.77
CA VAL A 158 -24.45 -6.78 2.31
C VAL A 158 -24.52 -5.40 1.68
N LYS A 159 -25.25 -4.44 2.26
CA LYS A 159 -25.31 -3.04 1.82
C LYS A 159 -23.92 -2.40 1.84
N SER A 160 -23.15 -2.58 2.91
CA SER A 160 -21.78 -2.07 3.02
C SER A 160 -20.85 -2.68 1.96
N ARG A 161 -20.95 -4.00 1.74
CA ARG A 161 -20.17 -4.68 0.70
C ARG A 161 -20.54 -4.19 -0.70
N ARG A 162 -21.83 -3.99 -0.95
CA ARG A 162 -22.36 -3.46 -2.21
C ARG A 162 -21.91 -2.02 -2.44
N ALA A 163 -21.99 -1.15 -1.43
CA ALA A 163 -21.53 0.23 -1.51
C ALA A 163 -20.03 0.32 -1.83
N ARG A 164 -19.19 -0.55 -1.21
CA ARG A 164 -17.77 -0.64 -1.55
C ARG A 164 -17.52 -1.12 -2.98
N ALA A 165 -18.34 -2.04 -3.49
CA ALA A 165 -18.24 -2.51 -4.87
C ALA A 165 -18.64 -1.42 -5.88
N GLU A 166 -19.74 -0.70 -5.62
CA GLU A 166 -20.19 0.44 -6.44
C GLU A 166 -19.20 1.61 -6.40
N GLU A 167 -18.55 1.87 -5.26
CA GLU A 167 -17.46 2.85 -5.16
C GLU A 167 -16.22 2.42 -5.95
N ALA A 168 -15.87 1.13 -5.91
CA ALA A 168 -14.77 0.59 -6.71
C ALA A 168 -15.07 0.67 -8.21
N GLU A 169 -16.30 0.38 -8.63
CA GLU A 169 -16.73 0.51 -10.03
C GLU A 169 -16.65 1.97 -10.50
N ARG A 170 -17.19 2.92 -9.72
CA ARG A 170 -17.05 4.36 -10.02
C ARG A 170 -15.59 4.81 -10.09
N ALA A 171 -14.73 4.27 -9.24
CA ALA A 171 -13.29 4.56 -9.29
C ALA A 171 -12.63 4.00 -10.56
N GLU A 172 -13.02 2.81 -11.01
CA GLU A 172 -12.55 2.21 -12.27
C GLU A 172 -13.05 2.99 -13.49
N GLU A 173 -14.31 3.44 -13.49
CA GLU A 173 -14.84 4.31 -14.54
C GLU A 173 -14.09 5.65 -14.60
N ALA A 174 -13.85 6.29 -13.46
CA ALA A 174 -13.06 7.51 -13.39
C ALA A 174 -11.61 7.32 -13.88
N ARG A 175 -11.00 6.16 -13.58
CA ARG A 175 -9.67 5.80 -14.12
C ARG A 175 -9.72 5.68 -15.64
N LYS A 176 -10.75 5.02 -16.19
CA LYS A 176 -10.94 4.87 -17.64
C LYS A 176 -11.18 6.21 -18.32
N THR A 177 -11.98 7.10 -17.75
CA THR A 177 -12.23 8.43 -18.32
C THR A 177 -10.96 9.28 -18.31
N ASN A 178 -10.22 9.28 -17.20
CA ASN A 178 -8.94 9.99 -17.11
C ASN A 178 -7.94 9.46 -18.14
N TYR A 179 -7.87 8.14 -18.31
CA TYR A 179 -7.00 7.51 -19.31
C TYR A 179 -7.36 7.93 -20.76
N LEU A 180 -8.65 8.01 -21.08
CA LEU A 180 -9.11 8.47 -22.40
C LEU A 180 -8.81 9.96 -22.64
N ASP A 181 -8.95 10.77 -21.61
CA ASP A 181 -8.64 12.20 -21.66
C ASP A 181 -7.14 12.44 -21.87
N ASP A 182 -6.29 11.68 -21.17
CA ASP A 182 -4.83 11.70 -21.36
C ASP A 182 -4.44 11.33 -22.80
N ILE A 183 -5.08 10.32 -23.39
CA ILE A 183 -4.85 9.94 -24.80
C ILE A 183 -5.27 11.07 -25.74
N TYR A 184 -6.41 11.71 -25.50
CA TYR A 184 -6.92 12.80 -26.34
C TYR A 184 -6.01 14.03 -26.26
N HIS A 185 -5.55 14.38 -25.07
CA HIS A 185 -4.58 15.46 -24.84
C HIS A 185 -3.21 15.15 -25.46
N ALA A 186 -2.72 13.92 -25.38
CA ALA A 186 -1.50 13.51 -26.06
C ALA A 186 -1.62 13.62 -27.59
N ARG A 187 -2.77 13.27 -28.17
CA ARG A 187 -2.96 13.31 -29.63
C ARG A 187 -3.16 14.73 -30.17
N SER A 188 -3.76 15.63 -29.38
CA SER A 188 -3.93 17.04 -29.73
C SER A 188 -2.62 17.83 -29.63
N SER A 189 -1.77 17.55 -28.64
CA SER A 189 -0.44 18.17 -28.53
C SER A 189 0.47 17.83 -29.72
N LEU A 190 0.42 16.57 -30.19
CA LEU A 190 1.16 16.12 -31.37
C LEU A 190 0.71 16.77 -32.69
N ARG A 191 -0.54 17.25 -32.79
CA ARG A 191 -1.07 17.95 -33.98
C ARG A 191 -0.73 19.45 -34.02
N SER A 192 -0.40 20.06 -32.88
CA SER A 192 -0.18 21.51 -32.72
C SER A 192 1.27 21.95 -32.99
N SER A 193 2.20 20.99 -33.07
CA SER A 193 3.62 21.24 -33.38
C SER A 193 3.80 21.66 -34.85
N LYS A 194 3.51 22.92 -35.18
CA LYS A 194 3.97 23.55 -36.43
C LYS A 194 5.51 23.62 -36.42
N PRO A 195 6.21 23.21 -37.50
CA PRO A 195 7.65 23.34 -37.58
C PRO A 195 8.04 24.82 -37.55
N ARG A 196 8.94 25.16 -36.63
CA ARG A 196 9.55 26.49 -36.55
C ARG A 196 10.49 26.63 -37.75
N VAL A 197 10.03 27.34 -38.78
CA VAL A 197 10.82 27.62 -39.99
C VAL A 197 11.98 28.54 -39.60
N ALA A 198 13.19 28.11 -39.94
CA ALA A 198 14.44 28.87 -39.82
C ALA A 198 14.64 29.79 -41.02
#